data_AF-A0A7L6L8W4-F1
#
_entry.id   AF-A0A7L6L8W4-F1
#
_cell.length_a   1.000
_cell.length_b   1.000
_cell.length_c   1.000
_cell.angle_alpha   90.00
_cell.angle_beta   90.00
_cell.angle_gamma   90.00
#
_symmetry.space_group_name_H-M   'P 1'
#
loop_
_entity.id
_entity.type
_entity.pdbx_description
1 polymer ?
#
loop_
_entity_poly.entity_id
_entity_poly.type
_entity_poly.pdbx_seq_one_letter_code
_entity_poly.pdbx_strand_id
1 'polypeptide(L)'
;MAHSDAVYVIHDKLINADVFMFMAQHDGIAKGHLHAFCNRMKRTDFSLHRVTAYDFADQQLVPVDIDRVYVCEASPAFLIPEENKEDGKFEA
;
A
#
# COMPACT_ATOMS: atom_id res chain seq x y z
N MET A 1 17.00 -5.13 -1.45
CA MET A 1 16.77 -6.50 -0.93
C MET A 1 15.29 -6.78 -1.15
N ALA A 2 14.91 -7.88 -1.80
CA ALA A 2 13.49 -8.19 -2.00
C ALA A 2 12.96 -8.86 -0.73
N HIS A 3 12.12 -8.14 0.02
CA HIS A 3 11.47 -8.68 1.22
C HIS A 3 10.39 -9.69 0.85
N SER A 4 10.17 -10.71 1.68
CA SER A 4 9.24 -11.79 1.33
C SER A 4 7.78 -11.37 1.52
N ASP A 5 7.50 -10.66 2.60
CA ASP A 5 6.17 -10.16 2.95
C ASP A 5 6.29 -8.89 3.80
N ALA A 6 5.25 -8.06 3.77
CA ALA A 6 5.17 -6.89 4.63
C ALA A 6 3.75 -6.72 5.18
N VAL A 7 3.63 -6.05 6.34
CA VAL A 7 2.33 -5.62 6.86
C VAL A 7 2.07 -4.21 6.36
N TYR A 8 0.88 -4.05 5.80
CA TYR A 8 0.35 -2.80 5.31
C TYR A 8 -0.86 -2.39 6.11
N VAL A 9 -1.08 -1.09 6.15
CA VAL A 9 -2.21 -0.45 6.80
C VAL A 9 -2.85 0.54 5.83
N ILE A 10 -4.17 0.44 5.70
CA ILE A 10 -5.00 1.47 5.08
C ILE A 10 -5.39 2.47 6.17
N HIS A 11 -4.98 3.71 5.98
CA HIS A 11 -5.24 4.82 6.88
C HIS A 11 -6.31 5.74 6.30
N ASP A 12 -7.40 5.96 7.03
CA ASP A 12 -8.46 6.91 6.68
C ASP A 12 -8.06 8.32 7.11
N LYS A 13 -7.87 9.20 6.13
CA LYS A 13 -7.41 10.58 6.33
C LYS A 13 -8.47 11.46 6.98
N LEU A 14 -9.76 11.15 6.83
CA LEU A 14 -10.83 11.98 7.38
C LEU A 14 -10.99 11.81 8.89
N ILE A 15 -10.84 10.58 9.38
CA ILE A 15 -10.94 10.28 10.83
C ILE A 15 -9.56 10.11 11.49
N ASN A 16 -8.49 10.25 10.72
CA ASN A 16 -7.10 10.11 11.17
C ASN A 16 -6.85 8.79 11.91
N ALA A 17 -7.28 7.67 11.31
CA ALA A 17 -7.20 6.36 11.94
C ALA A 17 -6.85 5.25 10.93
N ASP A 18 -6.13 4.25 11.43
CA ASP A 18 -5.83 3.02 10.70
C ASP A 18 -7.08 2.12 10.71
N VAL A 19 -7.66 1.87 9.53
CA VAL A 19 -8.98 1.22 9.39
C VAL A 19 -8.91 -0.22 8.94
N PHE A 20 -7.78 -0.63 8.35
CA PHE A 20 -7.59 -2.01 7.88
C PHE A 20 -6.10 -2.35 7.82
N MET A 21 -5.73 -3.54 8.32
CA MET A 21 -4.35 -4.04 8.33
C MET A 21 -4.30 -5.41 7.67
N PHE A 22 -3.30 -5.64 6.82
CA PHE A 22 -3.15 -6.88 6.06
C PHE A 22 -1.70 -7.14 5.66
N MET A 23 -1.38 -8.39 5.32
CA MET A 23 -0.07 -8.77 4.76
C MET A 23 -0.11 -8.87 3.25
N ALA A 24 0.97 -8.49 2.58
CA ALA A 24 1.18 -8.71 1.14
C ALA A 24 2.66 -8.85 0.81
N GLN A 25 2.96 -9.54 -0.30
CA GLN A 25 4.35 -9.82 -0.71
C GLN A 25 5.13 -8.56 -1.08
N HIS A 26 4.48 -7.60 -1.74
CA HIS A 26 5.10 -6.35 -2.17
C HIS A 26 4.06 -5.24 -2.39
N ASP A 27 4.55 -4.00 -2.49
CA ASP A 27 3.73 -2.79 -2.60
C ASP A 27 2.70 -2.86 -3.74
N GLY A 28 3.05 -3.49 -4.88
CA GLY A 28 2.14 -3.69 -6.00
C GLY A 28 0.82 -4.43 -5.66
N ILE A 29 0.89 -5.52 -4.89
CA ILE A 29 -0.31 -6.26 -4.45
C ILE A 29 -1.10 -5.42 -3.43
N ALA A 30 -0.39 -4.75 -2.52
CA ALA A 30 -1.00 -3.89 -1.52
C ALA A 30 -1.77 -2.70 -2.13
N LYS A 31 -1.26 -2.12 -3.22
CA LYS A 31 -1.96 -1.11 -4.04
C LYS A 31 -3.28 -1.65 -4.61
N GLY A 32 -3.29 -2.90 -5.09
CA GLY A 32 -4.52 -3.56 -5.55
C GLY A 32 -5.55 -3.71 -4.44
N HIS A 33 -5.12 -4.07 -3.22
CA HIS A 33 -5.99 -4.12 -2.04
C HIS A 33 -6.57 -2.75 -1.68
N LEU A 34 -5.76 -1.69 -1.72
CA LEU A 34 -6.23 -0.32 -1.52
C LEU A 34 -7.33 0.04 -2.55
N HIS A 35 -7.10 -0.24 -3.82
CA HIS A 35 -8.09 0.03 -4.88
C HIS A 35 -9.41 -0.73 -4.64
N ALA A 36 -9.34 -2.02 -4.30
CA ALA A 36 -10.53 -2.81 -3.97
C ALA A 36 -11.27 -2.26 -2.72
N PHE A 37 -10.52 -1.82 -1.71
CA PHE A 37 -11.07 -1.23 -0.49
C PHE A 37 -11.81 0.09 -0.78
N CYS A 38 -11.20 0.98 -1.55
CA CYS A 38 -11.81 2.26 -1.96
C CYS A 38 -13.11 2.03 -2.74
N ASN A 39 -13.11 1.07 -3.68
CA ASN A 39 -14.30 0.71 -4.45
C ASN A 39 -15.45 0.16 -3.61
N ARG A 40 -15.13 -0.56 -2.52
CA ARG A 40 -16.11 -1.07 -1.55
C ARG A 40 -16.68 0.05 -0.68
N MET A 41 -15.82 0.94 -0.19
CA MET A 41 -16.20 2.05 0.69
C MET A 41 -16.82 3.24 -0.06
N LYS A 42 -16.72 3.27 -1.40
CA LYS A 42 -17.14 4.40 -2.25
C LYS A 42 -16.50 5.73 -1.84
N ARG A 43 -15.25 5.66 -1.37
CA ARG A 43 -14.45 6.78 -0.87
C ARG A 43 -12.99 6.61 -1.29
N THR A 44 -12.27 7.73 -1.40
CA THR A 44 -10.87 7.80 -1.86
C THR A 44 -9.94 8.44 -0.83
N ASP A 45 -10.46 8.82 0.34
CA ASP A 45 -9.71 9.48 1.42
C ASP A 45 -8.84 8.50 2.22
N PHE A 46 -8.18 7.58 1.53
CA PHE A 46 -7.36 6.53 2.11
C PHE A 46 -5.92 6.63 1.62
N SER A 47 -4.99 6.35 2.52
CA SER A 47 -3.58 6.19 2.21
C SER A 47 -3.10 4.82 2.64
N LEU A 48 -2.12 4.28 1.91
CA LEU A 48 -1.50 3.00 2.18
C LEU A 48 -0.12 3.23 2.77
N HIS A 49 0.13 2.58 3.90
CA HIS A 49 1.42 2.61 4.60
C HIS A 49 1.91 1.18 4.78
N ARG A 50 3.20 0.95 4.61
CA ARG A 50 3.88 -0.25 5.08
C ARG A 50 4.35 0.04 6.50
N VAL A 51 4.09 -0.86 7.44
CA VAL A 51 4.44 -0.65 8.87
C VAL A 51 5.45 -1.66 9.39
N THR A 52 5.63 -2.78 8.69
CA THR A 52 6.74 -3.69 8.94
C THR A 52 7.04 -4.49 7.69
N ALA A 53 8.28 -4.91 7.50
CA ALA A 53 8.68 -5.87 6.48
C ALA A 53 9.33 -7.10 7.12
N TYR A 54 9.14 -8.25 6.50
CA TYR A 54 9.68 -9.53 6.90
C TYR A 54 10.58 -10.10 5.82
N ASP A 55 11.67 -10.71 6.29
CA ASP A 55 12.44 -11.66 5.51
C ASP A 55 12.19 -13.07 6.04
N PHE A 56 12.35 -14.06 5.16
CA PHE A 56 12.29 -15.45 5.55
C PHE A 56 13.70 -15.99 5.78
N ALA A 57 14.08 -16.16 7.04
CA ALA A 57 15.39 -16.66 7.46
C ALA A 57 15.20 -17.78 8.48
N ASP A 58 16.03 -18.82 8.43
CA ASP A 58 16.00 -19.94 9.38
C ASP A 58 14.62 -20.59 9.56
N GLN A 59 13.85 -20.69 8.46
CA GLN A 59 12.48 -21.22 8.42
C GLN A 59 11.46 -20.40 9.23
N GLN A 60 11.75 -19.13 9.50
CA GLN A 60 10.89 -18.21 10.23
C GLN A 60 10.78 -16.86 9.49
N LEU A 61 9.64 -16.18 9.68
CA LEU A 61 9.50 -14.79 9.28
C LEU A 61 10.13 -13.92 10.35
N VAL A 62 11.15 -13.15 9.97
CA VAL A 62 11.89 -12.25 10.86
C VAL A 62 11.62 -10.81 10.44
N PRO A 63 11.20 -9.92 11.35
CA PRO A 63 11.01 -8.52 11.02
C PRO A 63 12.37 -7.88 10.72
N VAL A 64 12.47 -7.21 9.57
CA VAL A 64 13.71 -6.54 9.10
C VAL A 64 13.56 -5.02 9.00
N ASP A 65 12.32 -4.55 8.94
CA ASP A 65 11.96 -3.13 8.94
C ASP A 65 10.69 -2.97 9.78
N ILE A 66 10.66 -1.94 10.63
CA ILE A 66 9.52 -1.62 11.52
C ILE A 66 9.07 -0.17 11.37
N ASP A 67 9.62 0.56 10.40
CA ASP A 67 9.26 1.95 10.17
C ASP A 67 7.95 2.05 9.39
N ARG A 68 7.16 3.08 9.72
CA ARG A 68 5.97 3.44 8.95
C ARG A 68 6.41 4.18 7.69
N VAL A 69 6.31 3.49 6.56
CA VAL A 69 6.65 4.01 5.24
C VAL A 69 5.37 4.27 4.45
N TYR A 70 5.20 5.52 4.01
CA TYR A 70 4.14 5.88 3.07
C TYR A 70 4.37 5.18 1.71
N VAL A 71 3.34 4.51 1.19
CA VAL A 71 3.40 3.77 -0.09
C VAL A 71 2.69 4.54 -1.20
N CYS A 72 1.41 4.88 -1.00
CA CYS A 72 0.61 5.65 -1.96
C CYS A 72 -0.71 6.12 -1.36
N GLU A 73 -1.39 7.04 -2.05
CA GLU A 73 -2.78 7.39 -1.81
C GLU A 73 -3.72 6.80 -2.87
N ALA A 74 -4.98 6.65 -2.49
CA ALA A 74 -6.05 6.31 -3.43
C ALA A 74 -6.51 7.55 -4.22
N SER A 75 -5.64 8.14 -5.03
CA SER A 75 -6.06 9.20 -5.94
C SER A 75 -6.75 8.59 -7.16
N PRO A 76 -7.97 9.03 -7.54
CA PRO A 76 -8.53 8.68 -8.83
C PRO A 76 -7.54 9.10 -9.92
N ALA A 77 -7.13 8.17 -10.78
CA ALA A 77 -6.23 8.47 -11.90
C ALA A 77 -6.77 9.57 -12.85
N PHE A 78 -8.08 9.84 -12.80
CA PHE A 78 -8.75 10.93 -13.53
C PHE A 78 -8.59 12.32 -12.89
N LEU A 79 -8.14 12.41 -11.63
CA LEU A 79 -7.90 13.67 -10.92
C LEU A 79 -6.42 14.04 -10.85
N ILE A 80 -5.52 13.15 -11.29
CA ILE A 80 -4.10 13.47 -11.43
C ILE A 80 -3.97 14.22 -12.77
N PRO A 81 -3.58 15.52 -12.76
CA PRO A 81 -3.31 16.25 -14.00
C PRO A 81 -2.34 15.43 -14.86
N GLU A 82 -2.52 15.43 -16.18
CA GLU A 82 -1.66 14.64 -17.09
C GLU A 82 -0.16 14.91 -16.88
N GLU A 83 0.17 16.11 -16.41
CA GLU A 83 1.52 16.58 -16.07
C GLU A 83 2.17 15.86 -14.88
N ASN A 84 1.37 15.21 -14.02
CA ASN A 84 1.81 14.46 -12.83
C ASN A 84 1.63 12.94 -12.97
N LYS A 85 1.20 12.46 -14.14
CA LYS A 85 1.27 11.03 -14.46
C LYS A 85 2.74 10.75 -14.77
N GLU A 86 3.47 10.19 -13.81
CA GLU A 86 4.72 9.52 -14.16
C GLU A 86 4.37 8.47 -15.22
N ASP A 87 4.98 8.57 -16.40
CA ASP A 87 4.85 7.65 -17.53
C ASP A 87 5.36 6.25 -17.15
N GLY A 88 4.62 5.58 -16.26
CA GLY A 88 4.80 4.20 -15.89
C GLY A 88 4.12 3.33 -16.93
N LYS A 89 4.88 2.98 -17.97
CA LYS A 89 4.55 1.95 -18.95
C LYS A 89 3.76 0.80 -18.33
N PHE A 90 2.47 0.74 -18.65
CA PHE A 90 1.75 -0.52 -18.61
C PHE A 90 2.18 -1.31 -19.85
N GLU A 91 3.15 -2.20 -19.69
CA GLU A 91 3.34 -3.27 -20.69
C GLU A 91 2.19 -4.28 -20.53
N ALA A 92 1.67 -4.68 -21.69
CA ALA A 92 0.44 -5.41 -21.92
C ALA A 92 0.49 -6.89 -21.49
#